data_AF-A0A1H8LBD3-F1
#
_entry.id   AF-A0A1H8LBD3-F1
#
_cell.length_a   1.000
_cell.length_b   1.000
_cell.length_c   1.000
_cell.angle_alpha   90.00
_cell.angle_beta   90.00
_cell.angle_gamma   90.00
#
_symmetry.space_group_name_H-M   'P 1'
#
loop_
_entity.id
_entity.type
_entity.pdbx_description
1 polymer ?
#
loop_
_entity_poly.entity_id
_entity_poly.type
_entity_poly.pdbx_seq_one_letter_code
_entity_poly.pdbx_strand_id
1 'polypeptide(L)'
;MKFEERIYEFRKKGGFTQEEIANKLNVSRQTISNWETGTAQPTINKAIELANLYGISMNELVGVTEQAKQKSEVLSTLIHRKATIYLNPESDADIFLFKTALKHCEIIEVQPSSIRIIMQENKQMIEKLLFVKDIIGFEIEEED
;
A
#
# COMPACT_ATOMS: atom_id res chain seq x y z
N MET A 1 10.43 -14.00 4.72
CA MET A 1 10.44 -14.85 3.53
C MET A 1 10.61 -13.94 2.32
N LYS A 2 11.68 -14.16 1.56
CA LYS A 2 12.01 -13.35 0.38
C LYS A 2 11.19 -13.76 -0.85
N PHE A 3 11.27 -12.98 -1.92
CA PHE A 3 10.48 -13.19 -3.12
C PHE A 3 10.85 -14.49 -3.86
N GLU A 4 12.14 -14.77 -4.01
CA GLU A 4 12.69 -15.98 -4.65
C GLU A 4 12.25 -17.27 -3.92
N GLU A 5 12.25 -17.23 -2.59
CA GLU A 5 11.78 -18.31 -1.72
C GLU A 5 10.27 -18.58 -1.95
N ARG A 6 9.48 -17.52 -2.22
CA ARG A 6 8.03 -17.66 -2.47
C ARG A 6 7.74 -18.36 -3.78
N ILE A 7 8.47 -18.01 -4.84
CA ILE A 7 8.34 -18.67 -6.13
C ILE A 7 8.60 -20.17 -5.97
N TYR A 8 9.67 -20.54 -5.26
CA TYR A 8 9.99 -21.94 -4.97
C TYR A 8 8.89 -22.65 -4.16
N GLU A 9 8.44 -22.04 -3.07
CA GLU A 9 7.42 -22.63 -2.19
C GLU A 9 6.09 -22.85 -2.90
N PHE A 10 5.60 -21.86 -3.66
CA PHE A 10 4.34 -22.00 -4.39
C PHE A 10 4.44 -23.02 -5.52
N ARG A 11 5.59 -23.10 -6.21
CA ARG A 11 5.83 -24.18 -7.16
C ARG A 11 5.72 -25.56 -6.51
N LYS A 12 6.38 -25.73 -5.35
CA LYS A 12 6.38 -27.00 -4.61
C LYS A 12 4.99 -27.36 -4.08
N LYS A 13 4.25 -26.39 -3.55
CA LYS A 13 2.86 -26.56 -3.11
C LYS A 13 1.92 -26.94 -4.27
N GLY A 14 2.16 -26.38 -5.45
CA GLY A 14 1.45 -26.75 -6.68
C GLY A 14 1.86 -28.10 -7.28
N GLY A 15 2.85 -28.79 -6.69
CA GLY A 15 3.33 -30.09 -7.19
C GLY A 15 4.13 -30.03 -8.49
N PHE A 16 4.55 -28.84 -8.92
CA PHE A 16 5.22 -28.67 -10.21
C PHE A 16 6.74 -28.85 -10.11
N THR A 17 7.33 -29.41 -11.15
CA THR A 17 8.77 -29.35 -11.43
C THR A 17 9.12 -27.99 -12.05
N GLN A 18 10.41 -27.62 -12.00
CA GLN A 18 10.88 -26.40 -12.67
C GLN A 18 10.67 -26.48 -14.20
N GLU A 19 10.77 -27.68 -14.78
CA GLU A 19 10.56 -27.92 -16.20
C GLU A 19 9.10 -27.67 -16.60
N GLU A 20 8.13 -28.12 -15.81
CA GLU A 20 6.71 -27.92 -16.09
C GLU A 20 6.32 -26.44 -16.02
N ILE A 21 6.82 -25.70 -15.04
CA ILE A 21 6.61 -24.25 -14.97
C ILE A 21 7.27 -23.55 -16.15
N ALA A 22 8.51 -23.92 -16.49
CA ALA A 22 9.24 -23.33 -17.60
C ALA A 22 8.45 -23.47 -18.91
N ASN A 23 7.92 -24.67 -19.18
CA ASN A 23 7.10 -24.95 -20.34
C ASN A 23 5.79 -24.14 -20.34
N LYS A 24 5.09 -24.07 -19.20
CA LYS A 24 3.84 -23.29 -19.07
C LYS A 24 4.06 -21.79 -19.28
N LEU A 25 5.20 -21.27 -18.85
CA LEU A 25 5.55 -19.85 -18.94
C LEU A 25 6.35 -19.50 -20.19
N ASN A 26 6.64 -20.47 -21.07
CA ASN A 26 7.47 -20.30 -22.26
C ASN A 26 8.83 -19.65 -21.95
N VAL A 27 9.53 -20.17 -20.94
CA VAL A 27 10.88 -19.77 -20.55
C VAL A 27 11.76 -21.02 -20.38
N SER A 28 13.06 -20.83 -20.20
CA SER A 28 13.95 -21.97 -19.94
C SER A 28 13.83 -22.46 -18.49
N ARG A 29 14.10 -23.75 -18.25
CA ARG A 29 14.24 -24.31 -16.88
C ARG A 29 15.26 -23.52 -16.05
N GLN A 30 16.36 -23.09 -16.67
CA GLN A 30 17.39 -22.28 -16.02
C GLN A 30 16.83 -20.94 -15.54
N THR A 31 15.93 -20.33 -16.31
CA THR A 31 15.23 -19.09 -15.93
C THR A 31 14.44 -19.30 -14.64
N ILE A 32 13.67 -20.39 -14.53
CA ILE A 32 12.93 -20.72 -13.30
C ILE A 32 13.89 -20.94 -12.13
N SER A 33 14.98 -21.69 -12.35
CA SER A 33 16.00 -21.90 -11.31
C SER A 33 16.60 -20.58 -10.84
N ASN A 34 16.90 -19.65 -11.74
CA ASN A 34 17.47 -18.35 -11.40
C ASN A 34 16.50 -17.48 -10.60
N TRP A 35 15.19 -17.57 -10.88
CA TRP A 35 14.17 -16.88 -10.10
C TRP A 35 14.03 -17.45 -8.70
N GLU A 36 14.14 -18.77 -8.53
CA GLU A 36 14.03 -19.45 -7.24
C GLU A 36 15.28 -19.28 -6.37
N THR A 37 16.44 -19.04 -6.97
CA THR A 37 17.71 -18.79 -6.25
C THR A 37 18.01 -17.31 -6.09
N GLY A 38 17.19 -16.42 -6.65
CA GLY A 38 17.37 -14.97 -6.58
C GLY A 38 18.51 -14.43 -7.45
N THR A 39 19.09 -15.22 -8.35
CA THR A 39 20.14 -14.75 -9.29
C THR A 39 19.57 -13.93 -10.44
N ALA A 40 18.27 -14.06 -10.73
CA ALA A 40 17.52 -13.18 -11.62
C ALA A 40 16.10 -12.98 -11.06
N GLN A 41 15.40 -11.96 -11.53
CA GLN A 41 13.99 -11.74 -11.18
C GLN A 41 13.08 -11.89 -12.41
N PRO A 42 11.86 -12.43 -12.25
CA PRO A 42 10.84 -12.40 -13.29
C PRO A 42 10.46 -10.97 -13.62
N THR A 43 10.11 -10.71 -14.87
CA THR A 43 9.42 -9.47 -15.25
C THR A 43 8.05 -9.41 -14.60
N ILE A 44 7.45 -8.22 -14.52
CA ILE A 44 6.08 -8.05 -13.98
C ILE A 44 5.09 -9.00 -14.66
N ASN A 45 5.14 -9.10 -15.99
CA ASN A 45 4.26 -10.01 -16.74
C ASN A 45 4.46 -11.48 -16.32
N LYS A 46 5.72 -11.92 -16.15
CA LYS A 46 6.00 -13.29 -15.70
C LYS A 46 5.62 -13.54 -14.25
N ALA A 47 5.73 -12.54 -13.39
CA ALA A 47 5.25 -12.61 -12.01
C ALA A 47 3.71 -12.74 -11.96
N ILE A 48 2.98 -12.03 -12.82
CA ILE A 48 1.53 -12.17 -12.96
C ILE A 48 1.16 -13.57 -13.47
N GLU A 49 1.85 -14.07 -14.50
CA GLU A 49 1.63 -15.43 -15.00
C GLU A 49 1.90 -16.49 -13.92
N LEU A 50 2.95 -16.33 -13.10
CA LEU A 50 3.23 -17.19 -11.96
C LEU A 50 2.10 -17.16 -10.92
N ALA A 51 1.64 -15.98 -10.53
CA ALA A 51 0.54 -15.82 -9.57
C ALA A 51 -0.72 -16.54 -10.06
N ASN A 52 -1.08 -16.34 -11.33
CA ASN A 52 -2.22 -17.01 -11.97
C ASN A 52 -2.04 -18.53 -12.02
N LEU A 53 -0.84 -19.01 -12.37
CA LEU A 53 -0.53 -20.45 -12.44
C LEU A 53 -0.65 -21.11 -11.07
N TYR A 54 -0.20 -20.44 -10.01
CA TYR A 54 -0.28 -20.92 -8.63
C TYR A 54 -1.65 -20.70 -7.98
N GLY A 55 -2.56 -19.95 -8.61
CA GLY A 55 -3.88 -19.64 -8.07
C GLY A 55 -3.84 -18.72 -6.85
N ILE A 56 -2.87 -17.80 -6.79
CA ILE A 56 -2.68 -16.84 -5.70
C ILE A 56 -2.71 -15.40 -6.22
N SER A 57 -2.92 -14.44 -5.32
CA SER A 57 -2.81 -13.03 -5.66
C SER A 57 -1.34 -12.60 -5.82
N MET A 58 -1.14 -11.48 -6.53
CA MET A 58 0.19 -10.87 -6.65
C MET A 58 0.76 -10.50 -5.26
N ASN A 59 -0.10 -10.01 -4.35
CA ASN A 59 0.26 -9.67 -2.98
C ASN A 59 0.83 -10.88 -2.22
N GLU A 60 0.21 -12.06 -2.36
CA GLU A 60 0.73 -13.30 -1.77
C GLU A 60 2.07 -13.72 -2.36
N LEU A 61 2.23 -13.56 -3.69
CA LEU A 61 3.47 -13.93 -4.37
C LEU A 61 4.65 -13.03 -3.96
N VAL A 62 4.46 -11.71 -3.84
CA VAL A 62 5.52 -10.79 -3.35
C VAL A 62 5.65 -10.76 -1.84
N GLY A 63 4.71 -11.37 -1.11
CA GLY A 63 4.72 -11.37 0.34
C GLY A 63 4.29 -10.06 0.96
N VAL A 64 3.55 -9.25 0.22
CA VAL A 64 2.72 -8.19 0.79
C VAL A 64 1.55 -8.90 1.46
N THR A 65 1.74 -9.26 2.72
CA THR A 65 0.58 -9.50 3.57
C THR A 65 -0.09 -8.15 3.71
N GLU A 66 -1.34 -8.03 3.28
CA GLU A 66 -2.22 -7.05 3.91
C GLU A 66 -2.22 -7.42 5.39
N GLN A 67 -1.32 -6.83 6.17
CA GLN A 67 -1.65 -6.54 7.54
C GLN A 67 -2.93 -5.74 7.37
N ALA A 68 -4.07 -6.34 7.70
CA ALA A 68 -5.32 -5.65 7.78
C ALA A 68 -5.10 -4.57 8.83
N LYS A 69 -4.55 -3.44 8.38
CA LYS A 69 -4.42 -2.25 9.18
C LYS A 69 -5.87 -1.94 9.48
N GLN A 70 -6.26 -2.13 10.73
CA GLN A 70 -7.62 -1.85 11.11
C GLN A 70 -7.77 -0.33 10.99
N LYS A 71 -8.88 0.09 10.40
CA LYS A 71 -9.26 1.50 10.38
C LYS A 71 -9.28 1.98 11.84
N SER A 72 -8.60 3.08 12.13
CA SER A 72 -8.54 3.60 13.50
C SER A 72 -9.96 3.94 13.97
N GLU A 73 -10.42 3.28 15.04
CA GLU A 73 -11.72 3.55 15.65
C GLU A 73 -11.82 5.02 16.07
N VAL A 74 -10.75 5.55 16.67
CA VAL A 74 -10.66 6.96 17.10
C VAL A 74 -10.80 7.91 15.92
N LEU A 75 -10.04 7.72 14.84
CA LEU A 75 -10.13 8.61 13.67
C LEU A 75 -11.51 8.50 13.00
N SER A 76 -12.13 7.32 13.03
CA SER A 76 -13.48 7.12 12.49
C SER A 76 -14.53 7.96 13.22
N THR A 77 -14.35 8.26 14.51
CA THR A 77 -15.23 9.17 15.26
C THR A 77 -15.13 10.63 14.83
N LEU A 78 -14.10 10.97 14.03
CA LEU A 78 -13.85 12.34 13.57
C LEU A 78 -14.49 12.63 12.20
N ILE A 79 -15.11 11.65 11.56
CA ILE A 79 -15.81 11.84 10.28
C ILE A 79 -16.92 12.89 10.46
N HIS A 80 -17.00 13.84 9.53
CA HIS A 80 -17.88 15.02 9.54
C HIS A 80 -17.61 16.03 10.66
N ARG A 81 -16.48 15.93 11.37
CA ARG A 81 -16.04 16.95 12.33
C ARG A 81 -15.03 17.88 11.69
N LYS A 82 -15.10 19.16 12.08
CA LYS A 82 -14.08 20.15 11.76
C LYS A 82 -12.90 19.99 12.70
N ALA A 83 -11.70 20.00 12.17
CA ALA A 83 -10.49 19.86 12.94
C ALA A 83 -9.33 20.65 12.30
N THR A 84 -8.40 21.04 13.16
CA THR A 84 -7.05 21.42 12.77
C THR A 84 -6.16 20.16 12.82
N ILE A 85 -5.44 19.87 11.73
CA ILE A 85 -4.60 18.69 11.58
C ILE A 85 -3.13 19.11 11.53
N TYR A 86 -2.33 18.58 12.44
CA TYR A 86 -0.90 18.86 12.54
C TYR A 86 -0.10 17.81 11.77
N LEU A 87 0.82 18.26 10.91
CA LEU A 87 1.57 17.41 9.99
C LEU A 87 3.07 17.39 10.33
N ASN A 88 3.71 16.26 10.06
CA ASN A 88 5.15 16.09 10.22
C ASN A 88 5.91 16.75 9.05
N PRO A 89 6.72 17.79 9.31
CA PRO A 89 7.47 18.46 8.25
C PRO A 89 8.60 17.61 7.63
N GLU A 90 9.00 16.52 8.29
CA GLU A 90 10.12 15.66 7.85
C GLU A 90 9.68 14.42 7.04
N SER A 91 8.38 14.20 6.84
CA SER A 91 7.92 13.07 6.01
C SER A 91 8.14 13.35 4.52
N ASP A 92 8.89 12.46 3.87
CA ASP A 92 9.47 12.61 2.55
C ASP A 92 8.51 13.00 1.39
N ALA A 93 9.02 13.92 0.56
CA ALA A 93 8.73 14.23 -0.85
C ALA A 93 7.58 15.16 -1.31
N ASP A 94 6.51 15.44 -0.56
CA ASP A 94 5.50 16.46 -0.96
C ASP A 94 5.44 17.65 0.02
N ILE A 95 6.65 18.14 0.32
CA ILE A 95 6.97 19.44 0.93
C ILE A 95 6.51 20.56 -0.02
N PHE A 96 5.20 20.75 -0.18
CA PHE A 96 4.63 21.97 -0.76
C PHE A 96 3.65 22.67 0.19
N LEU A 97 3.44 22.12 1.38
CA LEU A 97 2.77 22.82 2.47
C LEU A 97 3.79 23.14 3.55
N PHE A 98 4.32 24.36 3.48
CA PHE A 98 4.93 25.09 4.61
C PHE A 98 3.98 25.24 5.83
N LYS A 99 2.83 24.57 5.81
CA LYS A 99 1.84 24.55 6.87
C LYS A 99 2.01 23.24 7.64
N THR A 100 2.69 23.34 8.77
CA THR A 100 2.71 22.29 9.81
C THR A 100 1.33 22.04 10.43
N ALA A 101 0.33 22.87 10.09
CA ALA A 101 -1.05 22.74 10.51
C ALA A 101 -2.02 23.11 9.36
N LEU A 102 -2.98 22.22 9.08
CA LEU A 102 -4.12 22.48 8.21
C LEU A 102 -5.34 22.79 9.08
N LYS A 103 -5.93 23.97 8.94
CA LYS A 103 -7.07 24.42 9.77
C LYS A 103 -8.40 24.24 9.04
N HIS A 104 -9.50 24.20 9.79
CA HIS A 104 -10.86 24.15 9.23
C HIS A 104 -11.05 22.98 8.25
N CYS A 105 -10.40 21.84 8.56
CA CYS A 105 -10.48 20.65 7.73
C CYS A 105 -11.68 19.83 8.19
N GLU A 106 -12.54 19.43 7.25
CA GLU A 106 -13.59 18.45 7.51
C GLU A 106 -13.10 17.06 7.07
N ILE A 107 -13.12 16.09 7.98
CA ILE A 107 -12.74 14.71 7.66
C ILE A 107 -13.92 13.99 7.03
N ILE A 108 -13.75 13.47 5.82
CA ILE A 108 -14.84 12.84 5.05
C ILE A 108 -14.70 11.33 5.08
N GLU A 109 -13.45 10.87 5.01
CA GLU A 109 -13.16 9.45 4.93
C GLU A 109 -11.94 9.12 5.76
N VAL A 110 -12.01 8.01 6.47
CA VAL A 110 -10.88 7.45 7.21
C VAL A 110 -10.64 6.05 6.68
N GLN A 111 -9.42 5.82 6.23
CA GLN A 111 -8.90 4.53 5.77
C GLN A 111 -7.79 4.06 6.72
N PRO A 112 -7.34 2.80 6.62
CA PRO A 112 -6.31 2.27 7.51
C PRO A 112 -4.97 2.99 7.57
N SER A 113 -4.61 3.76 6.55
CA SER A 113 -3.32 4.47 6.47
C SER A 113 -3.43 5.89 5.97
N SER A 114 -4.65 6.37 5.76
CA SER A 114 -4.91 7.70 5.24
C SER A 114 -6.25 8.22 5.72
N ILE A 115 -6.39 9.54 5.68
CA ILE A 115 -7.66 10.24 5.83
C ILE A 115 -7.86 11.13 4.62
N ARG A 116 -9.11 11.31 4.22
CA ARG A 116 -9.49 12.34 3.25
C ARG A 116 -10.16 13.48 3.97
N ILE A 117 -9.71 14.67 3.62
CA ILE A 117 -10.22 15.91 4.17
C ILE A 117 -10.68 16.83 3.06
N ILE A 118 -11.63 17.69 3.36
CA ILE A 118 -11.90 18.90 2.58
C ILE A 118 -11.49 20.11 3.41
N MET A 119 -10.89 21.08 2.75
CA MET A 119 -10.56 22.38 3.34
C MET A 119 -10.78 23.51 2.33
N GLN A 120 -11.04 24.71 2.83
CA GLN A 120 -11.18 25.89 1.98
C GLN A 120 -9.83 26.61 1.83
N GLU A 121 -9.33 26.75 0.60
CA GLU A 121 -8.13 27.52 0.28
C GLU A 121 -8.46 28.49 -0.86
N ASN A 122 -8.15 29.79 -0.70
CA ASN A 122 -8.45 30.84 -1.69
C ASN A 122 -9.92 30.86 -2.18
N LYS A 123 -10.88 30.59 -1.27
CA LYS A 123 -12.34 30.49 -1.57
C LYS A 123 -12.74 29.30 -2.43
N GLN A 124 -11.84 28.34 -2.65
CA GLN A 124 -12.13 27.08 -3.32
C GLN A 124 -12.08 25.95 -2.31
N MET A 125 -12.96 24.97 -2.48
CA MET A 125 -12.95 23.74 -1.69
C MET A 125 -11.95 22.78 -2.33
N ILE A 126 -10.98 22.32 -1.54
CA ILE A 126 -9.93 21.39 -1.96
C ILE A 126 -10.08 20.10 -1.15
N GLU A 127 -10.19 18.98 -1.86
CA GLU A 127 -10.08 17.65 -1.27
C GLU A 127 -8.61 17.23 -1.22
N LYS A 128 -8.16 16.73 -0.07
CA LYS A 128 -6.79 16.26 0.12
C LYS A 128 -6.74 14.91 0.83
N LEU A 129 -5.87 14.03 0.34
CA LEU A 129 -5.52 12.77 1.00
C LEU A 129 -4.27 12.98 1.85
N LEU A 130 -4.36 12.65 3.13
CA LEU A 130 -3.25 12.72 4.10
C LEU A 130 -2.95 11.31 4.60
N PHE A 131 -1.68 10.91 4.65
CA PHE A 131 -1.31 9.64 5.26
C PHE A 131 -1.21 9.76 6.77
N VAL A 132 -1.71 8.76 7.50
CA VAL A 132 -1.70 8.74 8.97
C VAL A 132 -0.28 8.84 9.54
N LYS A 133 0.71 8.25 8.84
CA LYS A 133 2.14 8.34 9.22
C LYS A 133 2.70 9.77 9.22
N ASP A 134 2.05 10.68 8.51
CA ASP A 134 2.49 12.07 8.34
C ASP A 134 1.72 13.02 9.26
N ILE A 135 0.76 12.51 10.07
CA ILE A 135 -0.04 13.29 11.01
C ILE A 135 0.58 13.19 12.40
N ILE A 136 0.94 14.33 12.99
CA ILE A 136 1.44 14.43 14.37
C ILE A 136 0.27 14.43 15.36
N GLY A 137 -0.85 15.07 14.99
CA GLY A 137 -2.01 15.18 15.87
C GLY A 137 -3.18 15.91 15.22
N PHE A 138 -4.27 16.02 15.97
CA PHE A 138 -5.47 16.75 15.56
C PHE A 138 -6.07 17.49 16.77
N GLU A 139 -6.72 18.61 16.49
CA GLU A 139 -7.49 19.38 17.46
C GLU A 139 -8.88 19.63 16.86
N ILE A 140 -9.92 19.23 17.57
CA ILE A 140 -11.29 19.35 17.07
C ILE A 140 -11.75 20.78 17.32
N GLU A 141 -12.28 21.39 16.28
CA GLU A 141 -12.90 22.72 16.38
C GLU A 141 -14.32 22.50 16.92
N GLU A 142 -14.54 22.81 18.20
CA GLU A 142 -15.89 22.80 18.78
C GLU A 142 -16.70 23.95 18.15
N GLU A 143 -17.91 23.64 17.67
CA GLU A 143 -18.87 24.66 17.25
C GLU A 143 -19.56 25.20 18.51
N ASP A 144 -19.27 26.46 18.86
CA ASP A 144 -20.03 27.25 19.84
C ASP A 144 -21.49 27.47 19.41
#